data_AF-A0A7K6VS87-F1
#
_entry.id   AF-A0A7K6VS87-F1
#
_cell.length_a   1.000
_cell.length_b   1.000
_cell.length_c   1.000
_cell.angle_alpha   90.00
_cell.angle_beta   90.00
_cell.angle_gamma   90.00
#
_symmetry.space_group_name_H-M   'P 1'
#
loop_
_entity.id
_entity.type
_entity.pdbx_description
1 polymer ?
#
loop_
_entity_poly.entity_id
_entity_poly.type
_entity_poly.pdbx_seq_one_letter_code
_entity_poly.pdbx_strand_id
1 'polypeptide(L)'
;RDAPAHARQCLCLAALQKVPGTEIPEEESGLLGRLLCELGGEYIRSSAGSLLRRLGQCGSLLPGQEEAVRDVLSSGNTTFGPPAQWSAFTLSELGRLISVLDHSILQQIPK
;
A
#
# COMPACT_ATOMS: atom_id res chain seq x y z
N ARG A 1 -17.27 34.02 6.40
CA ARG A 1 -16.03 33.88 7.19
C ARG A 1 -15.93 32.40 7.54
N ASP A 2 -14.83 31.80 7.11
CA ASP A 2 -14.70 30.44 6.57
C ASP A 2 -14.90 29.26 7.54
N ALA A 3 -15.50 28.19 7.01
CA ALA A 3 -15.43 26.82 7.51
C ALA A 3 -15.65 25.85 6.33
N PRO A 4 -15.08 24.63 6.35
CA PRO A 4 -13.67 24.32 6.15
C PRO A 4 -13.45 23.56 4.82
N ALA A 5 -12.25 23.69 4.26
CA ALA A 5 -11.82 23.03 3.01
C ALA A 5 -11.56 21.51 3.18
N HIS A 6 -12.56 20.75 3.60
CA HIS A 6 -12.50 19.28 3.73
C HIS A 6 -13.73 18.57 3.13
N ALA A 7 -14.46 19.26 2.25
CA ALA A 7 -15.66 18.72 1.60
C ALA A 7 -15.37 18.30 0.14
N ARG A 8 -14.53 17.28 -0.08
CA ARG A 8 -14.50 16.53 -1.35
C ARG A 8 -14.21 15.05 -1.11
N GLN A 9 -15.07 14.39 -0.34
CA GLN A 9 -15.13 12.93 -0.30
C GLN A 9 -15.82 12.45 -1.58
N CYS A 10 -15.03 12.03 -2.57
CA CYS A 10 -15.53 11.28 -3.71
C CYS A 10 -15.77 9.82 -3.29
N LEU A 11 -17.05 9.43 -3.27
CA LEU A 11 -17.53 8.07 -3.12
C LEU A 11 -17.13 7.22 -4.34
N CYS A 12 -16.00 6.51 -4.25
CA CYS A 12 -15.60 5.51 -5.26
C CYS A 12 -15.39 4.10 -4.68
N LEU A 13 -15.98 3.78 -3.52
CA LEU A 13 -15.97 2.41 -3.00
C LEU A 13 -16.77 1.41 -3.87
N ALA A 14 -17.60 1.91 -4.80
CA ALA A 14 -18.37 1.08 -5.73
C ALA A 14 -17.57 0.56 -6.94
N ALA A 15 -16.44 1.18 -7.29
CA ALA A 15 -15.66 0.79 -8.48
C ALA A 15 -14.81 -0.48 -8.24
N LEU A 16 -14.49 -0.80 -6.99
CA LEU A 16 -13.65 -1.95 -6.66
C LEU A 16 -14.39 -3.29 -6.68
N GLN A 17 -15.73 -3.31 -6.71
CA GLN A 17 -16.51 -4.54 -6.50
C GLN A 17 -17.06 -5.22 -7.76
N LYS A 18 -16.94 -4.64 -8.97
CA LYS A 18 -17.35 -5.32 -10.21
C LYS A 18 -16.57 -4.85 -11.42
N VAL A 19 -15.46 -5.52 -11.72
CA VAL A 19 -14.95 -5.54 -13.10
C VAL A 19 -14.49 -6.96 -13.45
N PRO A 20 -15.39 -7.83 -13.95
CA PRO A 20 -14.99 -9.06 -14.58
C PRO A 20 -14.46 -8.74 -15.99
N GLY A 21 -13.14 -8.85 -16.18
CA GLY A 21 -12.52 -9.02 -17.50
C GLY A 21 -12.48 -7.82 -18.45
N THR A 22 -12.14 -6.61 -18.02
CA THR A 22 -12.03 -5.47 -18.94
C THR A 22 -10.66 -4.81 -18.87
N GLU A 23 -10.05 -4.63 -20.03
CA GLU A 23 -8.93 -3.72 -20.25
C GLU A 23 -9.34 -2.32 -19.76
N ILE A 24 -8.71 -1.87 -18.67
CA ILE A 24 -8.97 -0.54 -18.09
C ILE A 24 -8.17 0.46 -18.94
N PRO A 25 -8.82 1.49 -19.53
CA PRO A 25 -8.12 2.50 -20.31
C PRO A 25 -7.05 3.20 -19.45
N GLU A 26 -5.90 3.56 -20.06
CA GLU A 26 -4.73 4.08 -19.33
C GLU A 26 -5.03 5.29 -18.44
N GLU A 27 -5.98 6.12 -18.84
CA GLU A 27 -6.40 7.28 -18.05
C GLU A 27 -7.12 6.88 -16.75
N GLU A 28 -7.96 5.84 -16.81
CA GLU A 28 -8.69 5.30 -15.66
C GLU A 28 -7.78 4.43 -14.76
N SER A 29 -6.78 3.75 -15.35
CA SER A 29 -5.75 3.05 -14.58
C SER A 29 -4.85 4.03 -13.81
N GLY A 30 -4.56 5.20 -14.39
CA GLY A 30 -3.88 6.31 -13.72
C GLY A 30 -4.68 6.89 -12.55
N LEU A 31 -6.01 7.01 -12.68
CA LEU A 31 -6.89 7.45 -11.59
C LEU A 31 -6.96 6.42 -10.47
N LEU A 32 -7.12 5.13 -10.79
CA LEU A 32 -7.08 4.04 -9.81
C LEU A 32 -5.72 3.98 -9.11
N GLY A 33 -4.62 4.20 -9.85
CA GLY A 33 -3.28 4.29 -9.28
C GLY A 33 -3.14 5.41 -8.25
N ARG A 34 -3.65 6.61 -8.54
CA ARG A 34 -3.66 7.73 -7.57
C ARG A 34 -4.52 7.43 -6.35
N LEU A 35 -5.70 6.85 -6.54
CA LEU A 35 -6.62 6.51 -5.45
C LEU A 35 -6.00 5.50 -4.48
N LEU A 36 -5.24 4.52 -4.99
CA LEU A 36 -4.52 3.57 -4.15
C LEU A 36 -3.47 4.25 -3.26
N CYS A 37 -2.81 5.30 -3.76
CA CYS A 37 -1.85 6.10 -3.00
C CYS A 37 -2.52 7.04 -1.98
N GLU A 38 -3.84 7.22 -2.04
CA GLU A 38 -4.62 8.04 -1.10
C GLU A 38 -5.44 7.18 -0.11
N LEU A 39 -5.34 5.84 -0.19
CA LEU A 39 -6.05 4.94 0.72
C LEU A 39 -5.65 5.16 2.19
N GLY A 40 -6.62 5.18 3.08
CA GLY A 40 -6.38 5.17 4.53
C GLY A 40 -5.69 3.88 4.99
N GLY A 41 -4.93 3.97 6.09
CA GLY A 41 -4.16 2.84 6.63
C GLY A 41 -5.03 1.64 7.05
N GLU A 42 -6.29 1.87 7.41
CA GLU A 42 -7.29 0.84 7.71
C GLU A 42 -7.55 -0.10 6.52
N TYR A 43 -7.58 0.43 5.30
CA TYR A 43 -7.74 -0.39 4.09
C TYR A 43 -6.47 -1.18 3.79
N ILE A 44 -5.30 -0.60 4.04
CA ILE A 44 -4.02 -1.29 3.88
C ILE A 44 -3.95 -2.50 4.83
N ARG A 45 -4.28 -2.30 6.12
CA ARG A 45 -4.30 -3.37 7.13
C ARG A 45 -5.28 -4.49 6.81
N SER A 46 -6.48 -4.15 6.33
CA SER A 46 -7.50 -5.15 5.99
C SER A 46 -7.24 -5.91 4.68
N SER A 47 -6.31 -5.43 3.85
CA SER A 47 -6.03 -6.01 2.52
C SER A 47 -5.11 -7.24 2.51
N ALA A 48 -4.66 -7.73 3.67
CA ALA A 48 -3.72 -8.85 3.81
C ALA A 48 -2.46 -8.72 2.90
N GLY A 49 -1.94 -7.50 2.76
CA GLY A 49 -0.74 -7.22 1.96
C GLY A 49 -0.92 -7.26 0.44
N SER A 50 -2.13 -7.51 -0.08
CA SER A 50 -2.40 -7.53 -1.53
C SER A 50 -2.14 -6.19 -2.24
N LEU A 51 -2.14 -5.09 -1.49
CA LEU A 51 -1.89 -3.75 -2.01
C LEU A 51 -0.42 -3.31 -1.97
N LEU A 52 0.47 -4.03 -1.26
CA LEU A 52 1.85 -3.57 -1.02
C LEU A 52 2.62 -3.31 -2.32
N ARG A 53 2.54 -4.20 -3.30
CA ARG A 53 3.23 -4.03 -4.60
C ARG A 53 2.79 -2.75 -5.33
N ARG A 54 1.51 -2.36 -5.21
CA ARG A 54 0.99 -1.12 -5.81
C ARG A 54 1.35 0.10 -4.97
N LEU A 55 1.31 0.01 -3.64
CA LEU A 55 1.75 1.08 -2.75
C LEU A 55 3.23 1.44 -2.94
N GLY A 56 4.08 0.45 -3.27
CA GLY A 56 5.48 0.68 -3.63
C GLY A 56 5.69 1.52 -4.91
N GLN A 57 4.65 1.72 -5.72
CA GLN A 57 4.69 2.55 -6.92
C GLN A 57 4.30 4.00 -6.64
N CYS A 58 3.74 4.29 -5.46
CA CYS A 58 3.39 5.64 -5.04
C CYS A 58 4.64 6.54 -4.95
N GLY A 59 4.46 7.83 -5.22
CA GLY A 59 5.53 8.82 -5.10
C GLY A 59 5.93 9.07 -3.64
N SER A 60 4.94 9.07 -2.75
CA SER A 60 5.09 9.21 -1.30
C SER A 60 3.93 8.50 -0.61
N LEU A 61 4.15 8.05 0.63
CA LEU A 61 3.11 7.55 1.50
C LEU A 61 2.84 8.57 2.61
N LEU A 62 1.59 8.66 3.05
CA LEU A 62 1.22 9.42 4.24
C LEU A 62 1.71 8.69 5.50
N PRO A 63 1.97 9.38 6.63
CA PRO A 63 2.46 8.75 7.85
C PRO A 63 1.60 7.56 8.32
N GLY A 64 0.28 7.68 8.26
CA GLY A 64 -0.65 6.59 8.62
C GLY A 64 -0.65 5.41 7.63
N GLN A 65 -0.28 5.65 6.36
CA GLN A 65 -0.08 4.57 5.40
C GLN A 65 1.24 3.85 5.65
N GLU A 66 2.31 4.58 5.95
CA GLU A 66 3.59 3.96 6.30
C GLU A 66 3.46 3.06 7.52
N GLU A 67 2.80 3.54 8.58
CA GLU A 67 2.50 2.74 9.77
C GLU A 67 1.72 1.47 9.41
N ALA A 68 0.65 1.60 8.63
CA ALA A 68 -0.12 0.44 8.19
C ALA A 68 0.70 -0.53 7.33
N VAL A 69 1.61 -0.04 6.49
CA VAL A 69 2.53 -0.88 5.72
C VAL A 69 3.49 -1.63 6.65
N ARG A 70 4.03 -0.97 7.69
CA ARG A 70 4.88 -1.64 8.71
C ARG A 70 4.12 -2.73 9.44
N ASP A 71 2.89 -2.45 9.89
CA ASP A 71 2.02 -3.42 10.56
C ASP A 71 1.81 -4.66 9.68
N VAL A 72 1.50 -4.45 8.40
CA VAL A 72 1.22 -5.53 7.46
C VAL A 72 2.49 -6.33 7.13
N LEU A 73 3.62 -5.67 6.86
CA LEU A 73 4.89 -6.34 6.59
C LEU A 73 5.40 -7.15 7.78
N SER A 74 5.33 -6.58 8.99
CA SER A 74 5.77 -7.25 10.22
C SER A 74 4.93 -8.48 10.57
N SER A 75 3.64 -8.48 10.22
CA SER A 75 2.77 -9.65 10.42
C SER A 75 3.20 -10.88 9.63
N GLY A 76 3.96 -10.68 8.54
CA GLY A 76 4.35 -11.73 7.60
C GLY A 76 3.20 -12.31 6.77
N ASN A 77 1.95 -11.90 7.01
CA ASN A 77 0.78 -12.34 6.25
C ASN A 77 0.65 -11.56 4.93
N THR A 78 1.69 -11.68 4.10
CA THR A 78 1.80 -11.00 2.82
C THR A 78 2.39 -11.95 1.78
N THR A 79 2.37 -11.55 0.51
CA THR A 79 3.05 -12.31 -0.56
C THR A 79 4.57 -12.36 -0.41
N PHE A 80 5.16 -11.51 0.46
CA PHE A 80 6.58 -11.52 0.77
C PHE A 80 6.94 -12.48 1.93
N GLY A 81 5.94 -13.00 2.64
CA GLY A 81 6.14 -13.78 3.86
C GLY A 81 6.69 -12.97 5.04
N PRO A 82 7.05 -13.63 6.15
CA PRO A 82 7.61 -12.97 7.33
C PRO A 82 9.01 -12.42 7.07
N PRO A 83 9.41 -11.29 7.69
CA PRO A 83 10.72 -10.67 7.51
C PRO A 83 11.91 -11.61 7.71
N ALA A 84 11.79 -12.57 8.63
CA ALA A 84 12.80 -13.59 8.91
C ALA A 84 13.09 -14.56 7.74
N GLN A 85 12.27 -14.55 6.69
CA GLN A 85 12.46 -15.35 5.49
C GLN A 85 12.77 -14.50 4.24
N TRP A 86 12.92 -13.19 4.40
CA TRP A 86 13.21 -12.31 3.27
C TRP A 86 14.61 -12.57 2.73
N SER A 87 14.67 -12.76 1.43
CA SER A 87 15.92 -12.88 0.67
C SER A 87 16.30 -11.52 0.06
N ALA A 88 17.51 -11.41 -0.48
CA ALA A 88 17.90 -10.25 -1.29
C ALA A 88 16.91 -9.99 -2.45
N PHE A 89 16.34 -11.04 -3.02
CA PHE A 89 15.29 -10.92 -4.04
C PHE A 89 14.01 -10.30 -3.46
N THR A 90 13.56 -10.74 -2.28
CA THR A 90 12.40 -10.15 -1.59
C THR A 90 12.61 -8.66 -1.31
N LEU A 91 13.81 -8.28 -0.87
CA LEU A 91 14.16 -6.88 -0.63
C LEU A 91 14.12 -6.07 -1.93
N SER A 92 14.65 -6.60 -3.04
CA SER A 92 14.54 -5.96 -4.35
C SER A 92 13.09 -5.74 -4.77
N GLU A 93 12.21 -6.73 -4.52
CA GLU A 93 10.80 -6.68 -4.88
C GLU A 93 9.96 -5.71 -4.01
N LEU A 94 10.41 -5.42 -2.77
CA LEU A 94 9.79 -4.39 -1.94
C LEU A 94 9.98 -2.99 -2.54
N GLY A 95 11.05 -2.78 -3.31
CA GLY A 95 11.32 -1.53 -4.01
C GLY A 95 11.31 -0.33 -3.05
N ARG A 96 10.47 0.68 -3.33
CA ARG A 96 10.39 1.90 -2.51
C ARG A 96 9.88 1.65 -1.09
N LEU A 97 9.16 0.55 -0.84
CA LEU A 97 8.68 0.21 0.50
C LEU A 97 9.82 -0.10 1.47
N ILE A 98 11.04 -0.37 0.98
CA ILE A 98 12.22 -0.50 1.85
C ILE A 98 12.39 0.74 2.75
N SER A 99 12.06 1.93 2.24
CA SER A 99 12.18 3.19 3.02
C SER A 99 11.26 3.25 4.24
N VAL A 100 10.21 2.43 4.26
CA VAL A 100 9.23 2.35 5.35
C VAL A 100 9.72 1.41 6.45
N LEU A 101 10.69 0.54 6.19
CA LEU A 101 11.16 -0.43 7.19
C LEU A 101 11.79 0.29 8.38
N ASP A 102 11.28 -0.02 9.58
CA ASP A 102 11.86 0.48 10.82
C ASP A 102 12.85 -0.52 11.41
N HIS A 103 13.47 -0.13 12.53
CA HIS A 103 14.45 -0.98 13.21
C HIS A 103 13.87 -2.35 13.59
N SER A 104 12.59 -2.44 13.95
CA SER A 104 11.97 -3.69 14.40
C SER A 104 11.88 -4.73 13.29
N ILE A 105 11.61 -4.29 12.05
CA ILE A 105 11.58 -5.18 10.87
C ILE A 105 13.01 -5.49 10.41
N LEU A 106 13.89 -4.48 10.37
CA LEU A 106 15.26 -4.66 9.89
C LEU A 106 16.06 -5.68 10.71
N GLN A 107 15.83 -5.76 12.03
CA GLN A 107 16.49 -6.75 12.90
C GLN A 107 16.03 -8.20 12.64
N GLN A 108 14.88 -8.40 11.99
CA GLN A 108 14.36 -9.73 11.70
C GLN A 108 14.94 -10.30 10.39
N ILE A 109 15.42 -9.45 9.49
CA ILE A 109 15.91 -9.87 8.18
C ILE A 109 17.21 -10.68 8.36
N PRO A 110 17.34 -11.87 7.72
CA PRO A 110 18.57 -12.65 7.75
C PRO A 110 19.78 -11.84 7.27
N LYS A 111 20.94 -12.08 7.91
CA LYS A 111 22.22 -11.46 7.54
C LYS A 111 22.85 -12.08 6.31
#